data_AF-A0A1F4W1Z4-F1
#
_entry.id   AF-A0A1F4W1Z4-F1
#
_cell.length_a   1.000
_cell.length_b   1.000
_cell.length_c   1.000
_cell.angle_alpha   90.00
_cell.angle_beta   90.00
_cell.angle_gamma   90.00
#
_symmetry.space_group_name_H-M   'P 1'
#
loop_
_entity.id
_entity.type
_entity.pdbx_description
1 polymer ?
#
loop_
_entity_poly.entity_id
_entity_poly.type
_entity_poly.pdbx_seq_one_letter_code
_entity_poly.pdbx_strand_id
1 'polypeptide(L)'
;MPDQNTIPVQTPIPTPPTKSVDASPLVSTLLNFVVPLICLVLILTMGVFVIYPSYKSWKPLKEEISTNESMKVQLETKVAKLKKLVDFKTAVLENSALVDKVLVSESSAPLFLDEITQIAQSSGFDISRFGSSKPRDVVVPPTAGAAAVPAAPYEEITATLGASASYNQVVVFLEELERAARVLDVNDVRFSNSSTGTKSESGQVDLSISGPYISVTSTAVTDEPIEFDIASRDFIDLISMIKSLRYYTFTNSISTLKPEVVVPVEE
;
A
#
# COMPACT_ATOMS: atom_id res chain seq x y z
N MET A 1 -33.21 125.96 33.32
CA MET A 1 -32.33 126.83 34.13
C MET A 1 -31.07 126.03 34.46
N PRO A 2 -29.89 126.60 34.21
CA PRO A 2 -28.57 126.01 34.43
C PRO A 2 -28.08 126.27 35.86
N ASP A 3 -27.07 125.53 36.30
CA ASP A 3 -25.93 125.99 37.11
C ASP A 3 -24.87 124.86 37.07
N GLN A 4 -23.69 125.06 36.46
CA GLN A 4 -22.48 125.69 37.04
C GLN A 4 -21.91 124.85 38.20
N ASN A 5 -20.63 124.55 38.37
CA ASN A 5 -19.38 124.90 37.69
C ASN A 5 -18.23 124.15 38.42
N THR A 6 -17.19 123.77 37.69
CA THR A 6 -15.75 123.65 38.05
C THR A 6 -15.17 122.84 39.24
N ILE A 7 -14.13 122.09 38.86
CA ILE A 7 -13.05 121.35 39.57
C ILE A 7 -12.03 122.34 40.23
N PRO A 8 -11.16 121.94 41.20
CA PRO A 8 -9.75 121.55 40.88
C PRO A 8 -9.07 120.53 41.88
N VAL A 9 -8.22 119.60 41.40
CA VAL A 9 -6.72 119.52 41.51
C VAL A 9 -6.11 119.12 42.88
N GLN A 10 -5.39 117.96 42.95
CA GLN A 10 -3.91 117.79 43.15
C GLN A 10 -3.49 116.41 43.77
N THR A 11 -2.41 115.85 43.20
CA THR A 11 -1.61 114.59 43.37
C THR A 11 -0.81 114.45 44.69
N PRO A 12 0.15 113.48 44.88
CA PRO A 12 0.29 112.01 44.63
C PRO A 12 0.73 111.26 45.95
N ILE A 13 1.14 109.95 45.94
CA ILE A 13 2.03 109.18 46.92
C ILE A 13 1.82 107.63 46.75
N PRO A 14 2.77 106.69 47.05
CA PRO A 14 3.61 105.96 46.09
C PRO A 14 3.36 104.41 46.04
N THR A 15 4.10 103.71 45.17
CA THR A 15 4.14 102.24 44.97
C THR A 15 4.54 101.40 46.20
N PRO A 16 4.22 100.09 46.22
CA PRO A 16 5.29 99.12 45.92
C PRO A 16 4.88 98.00 44.94
N PRO A 17 5.88 97.36 44.28
CA PRO A 17 5.66 96.38 43.22
C PRO A 17 5.31 94.99 43.79
N THR A 18 4.26 94.37 43.27
CA THR A 18 4.06 92.93 43.43
C THR A 18 4.91 92.20 42.40
N LYS A 19 6.02 91.63 42.88
CA LYS A 19 6.86 90.67 42.17
C LYS A 19 5.99 89.57 41.59
N SER A 20 5.93 89.47 40.26
CA SER A 20 5.62 88.21 39.59
C SER A 20 6.73 87.22 39.95
N VAL A 21 6.36 86.12 40.59
CA VAL A 21 7.28 85.00 40.84
C VAL A 21 7.53 84.32 39.49
N ASP A 22 8.59 84.75 38.81
CA ASP A 22 9.14 84.09 37.65
C ASP A 22 9.82 82.78 38.09
N ALA A 23 9.11 81.67 37.90
CA ALA A 23 9.69 80.32 37.90
C ALA A 23 9.80 79.81 36.45
N SER A 24 10.33 80.63 35.55
CA SER A 24 10.19 80.44 34.10
C SER A 24 11.41 79.85 33.32
N PRO A 25 12.67 79.82 33.82
CA PRO A 25 13.77 79.25 33.02
C PRO A 25 14.06 77.76 33.28
N LEU A 26 13.80 77.22 34.48
CA LEU A 26 14.05 75.81 34.82
C LEU A 26 12.93 74.88 34.34
N VAL A 27 11.67 75.31 34.44
CA VAL A 27 10.53 74.52 33.96
C VAL A 27 10.55 74.42 32.44
N SER A 28 10.94 75.48 31.72
CA SER A 28 11.05 75.46 30.26
C SER A 28 12.20 74.60 29.75
N THR A 29 13.37 74.60 30.40
CA THR A 29 14.49 73.70 30.05
C THR A 29 14.23 72.24 30.41
N LEU A 30 13.58 71.97 31.55
CA LEU A 30 13.18 70.62 31.93
C LEU A 30 12.09 70.07 30.99
N LEU A 31 11.10 70.89 30.62
CA LEU A 31 10.04 70.49 29.68
C LEU A 31 10.61 70.21 28.27
N ASN A 32 11.58 70.99 27.81
CA ASN A 32 12.23 70.78 26.51
C ASN A 32 13.14 69.54 26.47
N PHE A 33 13.54 68.99 27.63
CA PHE A 33 14.31 67.74 27.74
C PHE A 33 13.39 66.52 27.99
N VAL A 34 12.29 66.69 28.72
CA VAL A 34 11.31 65.64 29.03
C VAL A 34 10.50 65.25 27.80
N VAL A 35 10.10 66.20 26.95
CA VAL A 35 9.34 65.91 25.71
C VAL A 35 10.09 64.97 24.75
N PRO A 36 11.36 65.22 24.38
CA PRO A 36 12.11 64.29 23.52
C PRO A 36 12.41 62.96 24.23
N LEU A 37 12.58 62.93 25.55
CA LEU A 37 12.74 61.69 26.31
C LEU A 37 11.47 60.82 26.26
N ILE A 38 10.29 61.42 26.43
CA ILE A 38 9.00 60.73 26.31
C ILE A 38 8.79 60.23 24.87
N CYS A 39 9.12 61.03 23.85
CA CYS A 39 9.06 60.58 22.45
C CYS A 39 9.99 59.38 22.19
N LEU A 40 11.20 59.37 22.74
CA LEU A 40 12.14 58.26 22.59
C LEU A 40 11.61 56.98 23.25
N VAL A 41 11.04 57.09 24.46
CA VAL A 41 10.38 55.97 25.14
C VAL A 41 9.16 55.49 24.35
N LEU A 42 8.39 56.40 23.73
CA LEU A 42 7.21 56.05 22.93
C LEU A 42 7.60 55.34 21.62
N ILE A 43 8.67 55.78 20.96
CA ILE A 43 9.23 55.10 19.78
C ILE A 43 9.77 53.72 20.16
N LEU A 44 10.49 53.61 21.29
CA LEU A 44 11.04 52.35 21.76
C LEU A 44 9.93 51.35 22.12
N THR A 45 8.92 51.81 22.87
CA THR A 45 7.76 50.99 23.26
C THR A 45 6.94 50.57 22.05
N MET A 46 6.71 51.46 21.08
CA MET A 46 6.04 51.11 19.82
C MET A 46 6.86 50.13 18.97
N GLY A 47 8.19 50.31 18.90
CA GLY A 47 9.08 49.38 18.22
C GLY A 47 9.01 47.98 18.81
N VAL A 48 9.10 47.85 20.13
CA VAL A 48 9.00 46.56 20.81
C VAL A 48 7.59 45.98 20.68
N PHE A 49 6.53 46.79 20.81
CA PHE A 49 5.17 46.26 20.80
C PHE A 49 4.64 45.93 19.39
N VAL A 50 5.17 46.54 18.33
CA VAL A 50 4.70 46.32 16.95
C VAL A 50 5.66 45.43 16.14
N ILE A 51 6.97 45.66 16.24
CA ILE A 51 7.97 44.97 15.41
C ILE A 51 8.27 43.57 15.96
N TYR A 52 8.36 43.42 17.28
CA TYR A 52 8.63 42.13 17.92
C TYR A 52 7.56 41.05 17.64
N PRO A 53 6.24 41.31 17.81
CA PRO A 53 5.24 40.30 17.46
C PRO A 53 5.19 40.05 15.95
N SER A 54 5.41 41.07 15.12
CA SER A 54 5.46 40.92 13.67
C SER A 54 6.60 40.00 13.23
N TYR A 55 7.81 40.15 13.79
CA TYR A 55 8.95 39.29 13.46
C TYR A 55 8.77 37.85 13.99
N LYS A 56 8.16 37.69 15.17
CA LYS A 56 7.82 36.37 15.73
C LYS A 56 6.80 35.63 14.86
N SER A 57 5.89 36.34 14.18
CA SER A 57 4.90 35.73 13.27
C SER A 57 5.49 35.27 11.92
N TRP A 58 6.67 35.77 11.52
CA TRP A 58 7.28 35.41 10.23
C TRP A 58 8.05 34.09 10.26
N LYS A 59 8.53 33.67 11.43
CA LYS A 59 9.22 32.39 11.61
C LYS A 59 8.31 31.17 11.41
N PRO A 60 7.12 31.08 12.04
CA PRO A 60 6.20 29.97 11.80
C PRO A 60 5.66 29.95 10.36
N LEU A 61 5.45 31.11 9.74
CA LEU A 61 5.02 31.18 8.33
C LEU A 61 6.03 30.55 7.36
N LYS A 62 7.33 30.65 7.62
CA LYS A 62 8.36 29.99 6.79
C LYS A 62 8.39 28.47 6.98
N GLU A 63 8.21 28.02 8.22
CA GLU A 63 8.10 26.58 8.54
C GLU A 63 6.81 25.99 7.94
N GLU A 64 5.70 26.71 7.97
CA GLU A 64 4.44 26.35 7.31
C GLU A 64 4.54 26.32 5.77
N ILE A 65 5.29 27.24 5.16
CA ILE A 65 5.52 27.20 3.70
C ILE A 65 6.38 26.00 3.32
N SER A 66 7.48 25.75 4.04
CA SER A 66 8.35 24.60 3.75
C SER A 66 7.64 23.26 3.98
N THR A 67 6.82 23.15 5.02
CA THR A 67 6.02 21.95 5.26
C THR A 67 4.94 21.78 4.19
N ASN A 68 4.23 22.85 3.80
CA ASN A 68 3.25 22.80 2.72
C ASN A 68 3.88 22.46 1.36
N GLU A 69 5.08 22.96 1.05
CA GLU A 69 5.82 22.59 -0.16
C GLU A 69 6.22 21.11 -0.13
N SER A 70 6.72 20.61 1.01
CA SER A 70 7.05 19.19 1.15
C SER A 70 5.81 18.30 1.01
N MET A 71 4.66 18.71 1.54
CA MET A 71 3.39 18.01 1.39
C MET A 71 2.89 18.04 -0.06
N LYS A 72 3.05 19.16 -0.78
CA LYS A 72 2.73 19.24 -2.21
C LYS A 72 3.58 18.29 -3.03
N VAL A 73 4.90 18.26 -2.81
CA VAL A 73 5.80 17.34 -3.51
C VAL A 73 5.44 15.88 -3.21
N GLN A 74 5.10 15.55 -1.96
CA GLN A 74 4.62 14.20 -1.61
C GLN A 74 3.30 13.87 -2.28
N LEU A 75 2.33 14.81 -2.33
CA LEU A 75 1.06 14.61 -3.01
C LEU A 75 1.24 14.45 -4.52
N GLU A 76 2.06 15.27 -5.15
CA GLU A 76 2.37 15.15 -6.58
C GLU A 76 3.05 13.82 -6.90
N THR A 77 3.98 13.37 -6.05
CA THR A 77 4.61 12.06 -6.17
C THR A 77 3.58 10.94 -6.01
N LYS A 78 2.68 11.04 -5.03
CA LYS A 78 1.58 10.08 -4.83
C LYS A 78 0.64 10.06 -6.02
N VAL A 79 0.24 11.22 -6.57
CA VAL A 79 -0.63 11.33 -7.75
C VAL A 79 0.07 10.78 -9.00
N ALA A 80 1.36 11.04 -9.18
CA ALA A 80 2.13 10.50 -10.31
C ALA A 80 2.25 8.97 -10.22
N LYS A 81 2.50 8.42 -9.02
CA LYS A 81 2.46 6.97 -8.78
C LYS A 81 1.07 6.40 -9.03
N LEU A 82 0.02 7.05 -8.53
CA LEU A 82 -1.36 6.60 -8.73
C LEU A 82 -1.76 6.61 -10.21
N LYS A 83 -1.38 7.66 -10.96
CA LYS A 83 -1.60 7.72 -12.41
C LYS A 83 -0.87 6.60 -13.13
N LYS A 84 0.39 6.33 -12.78
CA LYS A 84 1.11 5.16 -13.29
C LYS A 84 0.37 3.86 -12.97
N LEU A 85 -0.09 3.67 -11.73
CA LEU A 85 -0.87 2.49 -11.35
C LEU A 85 -2.20 2.38 -12.12
N VAL A 86 -2.87 3.49 -12.41
CA VAL A 86 -4.09 3.53 -13.22
C VAL A 86 -3.78 3.20 -14.69
N ASP A 87 -2.69 3.72 -15.24
CA ASP A 87 -2.23 3.41 -16.60
C ASP A 87 -1.81 1.94 -16.72
N PHE A 88 -1.26 1.38 -15.65
CA PHE A 88 -0.92 -0.05 -15.56
C PHE A 88 -2.06 -0.93 -15.08
N LYS A 89 -3.23 -0.38 -14.71
CA LYS A 89 -4.36 -1.14 -14.16
C LYS A 89 -4.75 -2.29 -15.08
N THR A 90 -4.83 -2.04 -16.39
CA THR A 90 -5.19 -3.08 -17.37
C THR A 90 -4.14 -4.17 -17.45
N ALA A 91 -2.85 -3.81 -17.48
CA ALA A 91 -1.75 -4.79 -17.50
C ALA A 91 -1.66 -5.58 -16.18
N VAL A 92 -1.90 -4.92 -15.03
CA VAL A 92 -1.93 -5.57 -13.73
C VAL A 92 -3.12 -6.50 -13.60
N LEU A 93 -4.32 -6.10 -14.06
CA LEU A 93 -5.50 -6.97 -14.03
C LEU A 93 -5.32 -8.20 -14.93
N GLU A 94 -4.77 -8.03 -16.13
CA GLU A 94 -4.47 -9.14 -17.03
C GLU A 94 -3.42 -10.08 -16.43
N ASN A 95 -2.32 -9.52 -15.91
CA ASN A 95 -1.25 -10.32 -15.30
C ASN A 95 -1.69 -10.95 -13.97
N SER A 96 -2.55 -10.28 -13.18
CA SER A 96 -3.15 -10.84 -11.96
C SER A 96 -4.01 -12.04 -12.31
N ALA A 97 -4.84 -11.95 -13.35
CA ALA A 97 -5.65 -13.10 -13.78
C ALA A 97 -4.79 -14.28 -14.27
N LEU A 98 -3.58 -14.03 -14.78
CA LEU A 98 -2.61 -15.09 -15.11
C LEU A 98 -1.98 -15.68 -13.84
N VAL A 99 -1.60 -14.83 -12.89
CA VAL A 99 -1.02 -15.25 -11.60
C VAL A 99 -2.04 -16.02 -10.76
N ASP A 100 -3.30 -15.59 -10.70
CA ASP A 100 -4.38 -16.28 -9.97
C ASP A 100 -4.66 -17.69 -10.52
N LYS A 101 -4.37 -17.93 -11.81
CA LYS A 101 -4.45 -19.27 -12.41
C LYS A 101 -3.27 -20.16 -12.01
N VAL A 102 -2.09 -19.59 -11.79
CA VAL A 102 -0.87 -20.31 -11.38
C VAL A 102 -0.87 -20.57 -9.89
N LEU A 103 -1.23 -19.54 -9.10
CA LEU A 103 -1.33 -19.53 -7.65
C LEU A 103 -2.80 -19.55 -7.27
N VAL A 104 -3.38 -20.76 -7.29
CA VAL A 104 -4.79 -20.95 -6.97
C VAL A 104 -5.05 -20.47 -5.54
N SER A 105 -5.93 -19.49 -5.39
CA SER A 105 -6.24 -18.90 -4.07
C SER A 105 -7.25 -19.73 -3.26
N GLU A 106 -7.93 -20.68 -3.91
CA GLU A 106 -8.93 -21.53 -3.29
C GLU A 106 -8.52 -23.01 -3.32
N SER A 107 -8.80 -23.73 -2.23
CA SER A 107 -8.63 -25.19 -2.16
C SER A 107 -9.65 -25.90 -3.07
N SER A 108 -9.37 -25.97 -4.37
CA SER A 108 -10.19 -26.70 -5.35
C SER A 108 -9.61 -28.11 -5.59
N ALA A 109 -9.82 -29.01 -4.63
CA ALA A 109 -9.38 -30.40 -4.74
C ALA A 109 -9.85 -31.09 -6.04
N PRO A 110 -11.11 -30.96 -6.50
CA PRO A 110 -11.56 -31.60 -7.74
C PRO A 110 -10.83 -31.09 -8.99
N LEU A 111 -10.51 -29.79 -9.04
CA LEU A 111 -9.84 -29.19 -10.19
C LEU A 111 -8.37 -29.63 -10.26
N PHE A 112 -7.69 -29.68 -9.11
CA PHE A 112 -6.35 -30.23 -8.98
C PHE A 112 -6.27 -31.69 -9.45
N LEU A 113 -7.26 -32.49 -9.04
CA LEU A 113 -7.36 -33.90 -9.42
C LEU A 113 -7.62 -34.07 -10.93
N ASP A 114 -8.52 -33.28 -11.51
CA ASP A 114 -8.81 -33.30 -12.94
C ASP A 114 -7.57 -32.95 -13.77
N GLU A 115 -6.80 -31.94 -13.35
CA GLU A 115 -5.55 -31.53 -13.98
C GLU A 115 -4.51 -32.67 -14.00
N ILE A 116 -4.21 -33.28 -12.84
CA ILE A 116 -3.27 -34.41 -12.78
C ILE A 116 -3.77 -35.58 -13.64
N THR A 117 -5.08 -35.83 -13.65
CA THR A 117 -5.68 -36.90 -14.46
C THR A 117 -5.48 -36.62 -15.96
N GLN A 118 -5.69 -35.38 -16.41
CA GLN A 118 -5.45 -34.99 -17.81
C GLN A 118 -3.97 -35.14 -18.19
N ILE A 119 -3.04 -34.71 -17.32
CA ILE A 119 -1.60 -34.86 -17.54
C ILE A 119 -1.23 -36.34 -17.66
N ALA A 120 -1.70 -37.17 -16.71
CA ALA A 120 -1.46 -38.61 -16.70
C ALA A 120 -2.00 -39.29 -17.98
N GLN A 121 -3.24 -39.00 -18.37
CA GLN A 121 -3.86 -39.55 -19.59
C GLN A 121 -3.13 -39.11 -20.87
N SER A 122 -2.74 -37.83 -20.96
CA SER A 122 -1.99 -37.31 -22.11
C SER A 122 -0.61 -37.96 -22.25
N SER A 123 -0.03 -38.40 -21.13
CA SER A 123 1.25 -39.12 -21.06
C SER A 123 1.10 -40.64 -21.27
N GLY A 124 -0.12 -41.12 -21.46
CA GLY A 124 -0.43 -42.54 -21.70
C GLY A 124 -0.42 -43.41 -20.44
N PHE A 125 -0.60 -42.83 -19.26
CA PHE A 125 -0.78 -43.60 -18.01
C PHE A 125 -2.13 -44.30 -18.01
N ASP A 126 -2.13 -45.58 -17.60
CA ASP A 126 -3.37 -46.30 -17.29
C ASP A 126 -3.64 -46.20 -15.78
N ILE A 127 -4.55 -45.30 -15.40
CA ILE A 127 -4.79 -44.92 -14.01
C ILE A 127 -5.58 -46.02 -13.30
N SER A 128 -4.97 -46.65 -12.30
CA SER A 128 -5.60 -47.71 -11.50
C SER A 128 -6.22 -47.18 -10.21
N ARG A 129 -5.61 -46.14 -9.61
CA ARG A 129 -5.99 -45.56 -8.32
C ARG A 129 -5.68 -44.08 -8.32
N PHE A 130 -6.58 -43.30 -7.76
CA PHE A 130 -6.37 -41.87 -7.59
C PHE A 130 -7.09 -41.36 -6.34
N GLY A 131 -6.42 -40.51 -5.55
CA GLY A 131 -6.95 -39.99 -4.30
C GLY A 131 -6.39 -38.63 -3.96
N SER A 132 -7.09 -37.91 -3.07
CA SER A 132 -6.67 -36.62 -2.53
C SER A 132 -6.66 -36.67 -1.02
N SER A 133 -5.67 -36.02 -0.41
CA SER A 133 -5.70 -35.66 1.00
C SER A 133 -6.61 -34.45 1.22
N LYS A 134 -6.96 -34.21 2.48
CA LYS A 134 -7.53 -32.92 2.88
C LYS A 134 -6.45 -31.84 2.86
N PRO A 135 -6.85 -30.57 2.63
CA PRO A 135 -6.09 -29.39 2.95
C PRO A 135 -5.32 -29.47 4.27
N ARG A 136 -4.03 -29.10 4.25
CA ARG A 136 -3.19 -29.00 5.44
C ARG A 136 -2.43 -27.67 5.45
N ASP A 137 -2.49 -26.98 6.58
CA ASP A 137 -1.66 -25.80 6.84
C ASP A 137 -0.17 -26.18 6.87
N VAL A 138 0.64 -25.52 6.05
CA VAL A 138 2.09 -25.64 6.05
C VAL A 138 2.69 -24.37 6.63
N VAL A 139 3.20 -24.52 7.86
CA VAL A 139 3.99 -23.47 8.51
C VAL A 139 5.45 -23.74 8.18
N VAL A 140 6.03 -22.92 7.29
CA VAL A 140 7.46 -23.02 6.96
C VAL A 140 8.26 -22.44 8.13
N PRO A 141 9.08 -23.25 8.83
CA PRO A 141 9.92 -22.73 9.89
C PRO A 141 10.96 -21.77 9.29
N PRO A 142 11.29 -20.65 9.98
CA PRO A 142 12.28 -19.70 9.48
C PRO A 142 13.63 -20.40 9.27
N THR A 143 14.14 -20.37 8.04
CA THR A 143 15.44 -20.93 7.70
C THR A 143 16.53 -20.17 8.43
N ALA A 144 17.29 -20.85 9.29
CA ALA A 144 18.38 -20.25 10.04
C ALA A 144 19.49 -19.77 9.08
N GLY A 145 19.62 -18.45 8.89
CA GLY A 145 20.77 -17.84 8.22
C GLY A 145 20.48 -16.92 7.03
N ALA A 146 19.24 -16.88 6.52
CA ALA A 146 18.81 -15.85 5.56
C ALA A 146 18.02 -14.77 6.32
N ALA A 147 18.14 -13.50 5.91
CA ALA A 147 17.32 -12.41 6.44
C ALA A 147 15.86 -12.86 6.41
N ALA A 148 15.28 -13.02 7.61
CA ALA A 148 14.02 -13.73 7.81
C ALA A 148 12.87 -12.93 7.21
N VAL A 149 12.59 -13.15 5.93
CA VAL A 149 11.25 -12.92 5.39
C VAL A 149 10.41 -14.07 5.94
N PRO A 150 9.44 -13.83 6.84
CA PRO A 150 8.54 -14.87 7.27
C PRO A 150 7.81 -15.40 6.04
N ALA A 151 8.05 -16.66 5.68
CA ALA A 151 7.29 -17.31 4.63
C ALA A 151 5.82 -17.29 5.05
N ALA A 152 4.98 -16.71 4.20
CA ALA A 152 3.55 -16.64 4.45
C ALA A 152 3.01 -18.08 4.62
N PRO A 153 2.11 -18.32 5.59
CA PRO A 153 1.46 -19.61 5.71
C PRO A 153 0.73 -19.89 4.40
N TYR A 154 0.97 -21.08 3.85
CA TYR A 154 0.22 -21.60 2.72
C TYR A 154 -0.39 -22.93 3.13
N GLU A 155 -1.42 -23.29 2.41
CA GLU A 155 -2.08 -24.57 2.62
C GLU A 155 -1.74 -25.48 1.43
N GLU A 156 -1.65 -26.79 1.66
CA GLU A 156 -1.20 -27.76 0.66
C GLU A 156 -2.22 -28.89 0.51
N ILE A 157 -2.35 -29.40 -0.72
CA ILE A 157 -3.18 -30.56 -1.04
C ILE A 157 -2.31 -31.59 -1.75
N THR A 158 -2.38 -32.84 -1.31
CA THR A 158 -1.60 -33.93 -1.87
C THR A 158 -2.52 -34.88 -2.62
N ALA A 159 -2.21 -35.14 -3.87
CA ALA A 159 -2.79 -36.20 -4.68
C ALA A 159 -1.89 -37.43 -4.65
N THR A 160 -2.51 -38.60 -4.59
CA THR A 160 -1.84 -39.89 -4.74
C THR A 160 -2.36 -40.58 -5.99
N LEU A 161 -1.46 -40.94 -6.90
CA LEU A 161 -1.75 -41.56 -8.19
C LEU A 161 -1.05 -42.92 -8.28
N GLY A 162 -1.82 -43.96 -8.51
CA GLY A 162 -1.32 -45.30 -8.83
C GLY A 162 -1.73 -45.66 -10.25
N ALA A 163 -0.76 -45.93 -11.13
CA ALA A 163 -1.01 -46.19 -12.55
C ALA A 163 -0.06 -47.25 -13.12
N SER A 164 -0.43 -47.84 -14.24
CA SER A 164 0.50 -48.63 -15.04
C SER A 164 1.06 -47.78 -16.18
N ALA A 165 2.39 -47.73 -16.29
CA ALA A 165 3.09 -46.98 -17.31
C ALA A 165 4.47 -47.58 -17.60
N SER A 166 4.96 -47.38 -18.82
CA SER A 166 6.35 -47.64 -19.19
C SER A 166 7.26 -46.52 -18.66
N TYR A 167 8.56 -46.81 -18.56
CA TYR A 167 9.54 -45.82 -18.10
C TYR A 167 9.51 -44.53 -18.95
N ASN A 168 9.38 -44.65 -20.27
CA ASN A 168 9.32 -43.50 -21.17
C ASN A 168 8.08 -42.63 -20.88
N GLN A 169 6.91 -43.26 -20.68
CA GLN A 169 5.70 -42.54 -20.33
C GLN A 169 5.85 -41.78 -19.00
N VAL A 170 6.53 -42.36 -18.00
CA VAL A 170 6.82 -41.67 -16.73
C VAL A 170 7.68 -40.41 -16.95
N VAL A 171 8.69 -40.48 -17.83
CA VAL A 171 9.50 -39.31 -18.18
C VAL A 171 8.64 -38.23 -18.85
N VAL A 172 7.83 -38.61 -19.83
CA VAL A 172 6.90 -37.67 -20.51
C VAL A 172 5.92 -37.04 -19.51
N PHE A 173 5.42 -37.81 -18.56
CA PHE A 173 4.56 -37.30 -17.49
C PHE A 173 5.24 -36.24 -16.64
N LEU A 174 6.49 -36.47 -16.21
CA LEU A 174 7.24 -35.49 -15.44
C LEU A 174 7.56 -34.24 -16.26
N GLU A 175 7.89 -34.39 -17.55
CA GLU A 175 8.10 -33.24 -18.45
C GLU A 175 6.82 -32.41 -18.65
N GLU A 176 5.66 -33.04 -18.76
CA GLU A 176 4.37 -32.36 -18.88
C GLU A 176 3.94 -31.72 -17.54
N LEU A 177 4.28 -32.34 -16.42
CA LEU A 177 4.06 -31.79 -15.08
C LEU A 177 4.93 -30.56 -14.82
N GLU A 178 6.19 -30.55 -15.25
CA GLU A 178 7.07 -29.37 -15.17
C GLU A 178 6.57 -28.19 -16.02
N ARG A 179 5.88 -28.48 -17.13
CA ARG A 179 5.29 -27.46 -18.01
C ARG A 179 3.92 -26.99 -17.57
N ALA A 180 3.33 -27.56 -16.52
CA ALA A 180 2.03 -27.14 -16.02
C ALA A 180 2.10 -25.71 -15.46
N ALA A 181 1.02 -24.94 -15.66
CA ALA A 181 0.93 -23.59 -15.15
C ALA A 181 0.86 -23.54 -13.63
N ARG A 182 0.36 -24.58 -12.98
CA ARG A 182 0.26 -24.64 -11.53
C ARG A 182 1.60 -25.02 -10.90
N VAL A 183 1.91 -24.44 -9.74
CA VAL A 183 3.03 -24.90 -8.92
C VAL A 183 2.71 -26.29 -8.38
N LEU A 184 3.54 -27.27 -8.72
CA LEU A 184 3.39 -28.68 -8.33
C LEU A 184 4.71 -29.17 -7.75
N ASP A 185 4.64 -29.92 -6.67
CA ASP A 185 5.78 -30.60 -6.05
C ASP A 185 5.57 -32.11 -6.09
N VAL A 186 6.60 -32.87 -6.42
CA VAL A 186 6.55 -34.33 -6.48
C VAL A 186 7.27 -34.88 -5.25
N ASN A 187 6.50 -35.32 -4.26
CA ASN A 187 7.03 -35.76 -2.98
C ASN A 187 7.68 -37.14 -3.06
N ASP A 188 7.04 -38.07 -3.79
CA ASP A 188 7.47 -39.47 -3.87
C ASP A 188 7.14 -40.04 -5.25
N VAL A 189 8.09 -40.79 -5.81
CA VAL A 189 7.94 -41.53 -7.06
C VAL A 189 8.42 -42.94 -6.84
N ARG A 190 7.51 -43.89 -6.93
CA ARG A 190 7.82 -45.31 -6.82
C ARG A 190 7.47 -46.04 -8.11
N PHE A 191 8.51 -46.49 -8.81
CA PHE A 191 8.37 -47.33 -9.99
C PHE A 191 8.71 -48.78 -9.64
N SER A 192 7.83 -49.72 -9.96
CA SER A 192 8.08 -51.14 -9.77
C SER A 192 7.73 -51.93 -11.04
N ASN A 193 8.61 -52.83 -11.44
CA ASN A 193 8.37 -53.72 -12.56
C ASN A 193 8.33 -55.17 -12.04
N SER A 194 7.19 -55.85 -12.17
CA SER A 194 7.07 -57.26 -11.83
C SER A 194 7.61 -58.10 -12.99
N SER A 195 8.88 -58.52 -12.86
CA SER A 195 9.58 -59.42 -13.77
C SER A 195 9.06 -60.87 -13.66
N THR A 196 7.76 -61.09 -13.85
CA THR A 196 7.18 -62.44 -13.96
C THR A 196 6.70 -62.70 -15.38
N GLY A 197 7.60 -63.28 -16.18
CA GLY A 197 7.26 -64.24 -17.24
C GLY A 197 6.91 -63.71 -18.64
N THR A 198 6.69 -62.42 -18.83
CA THR A 198 6.40 -61.86 -20.15
C THR A 198 7.00 -60.46 -20.21
N LYS A 199 7.53 -60.07 -21.38
CA LYS A 199 8.12 -58.74 -21.64
C LYS A 199 7.04 -57.65 -21.55
N SER A 200 6.51 -57.39 -20.36
CA SER A 200 5.69 -56.21 -20.10
C SER A 200 6.64 -55.05 -19.92
N GLU A 201 6.63 -54.14 -20.90
CA GLU A 201 7.35 -52.86 -20.84
C GLU A 201 6.68 -51.86 -19.87
N SER A 202 5.51 -52.22 -19.33
CA SER A 202 4.73 -51.44 -18.36
C SER A 202 5.01 -51.92 -16.92
N GLY A 203 5.39 -50.98 -16.06
CA GLY A 203 5.48 -51.17 -14.61
C GLY A 203 4.29 -50.57 -13.87
N GLN A 204 4.20 -50.82 -12.58
CA GLN A 204 3.31 -50.10 -11.66
C GLN A 204 4.05 -48.87 -11.13
N VAL A 205 3.40 -47.72 -11.18
CA VAL A 205 3.91 -46.43 -10.75
C VAL A 205 2.99 -45.87 -9.68
N ASP A 206 3.55 -45.54 -8.53
CA ASP A 206 2.86 -44.79 -7.48
C ASP A 206 3.54 -43.42 -7.33
N LEU A 207 2.74 -42.36 -7.35
CA LEU A 207 3.18 -40.97 -7.34
C LEU A 207 2.44 -40.22 -6.22
N SER A 208 3.17 -39.37 -5.50
CA SER A 208 2.59 -38.40 -4.57
C SER A 208 2.95 -37.00 -5.03
N ILE A 209 1.93 -36.21 -5.36
CA ILE A 209 2.07 -34.88 -5.94
C ILE A 209 1.34 -33.89 -5.05
N SER A 210 1.98 -32.79 -4.70
CA SER A 210 1.42 -31.74 -3.87
C SER A 210 1.28 -30.43 -4.63
N GLY A 211 0.19 -29.71 -4.37
CA GLY A 211 -0.05 -28.38 -4.91
C GLY A 211 -0.30 -27.39 -3.76
N PRO A 212 0.50 -26.31 -3.62
CA PRO A 212 0.21 -25.25 -2.67
C PRO A 212 -0.97 -24.39 -3.14
N TYR A 213 -1.66 -23.77 -2.18
CA TYR A 213 -2.63 -22.70 -2.39
C TYR A 213 -2.40 -21.62 -1.34
N ILE A 214 -2.57 -20.37 -1.77
CA ILE A 214 -2.27 -19.19 -0.97
C ILE A 214 -3.57 -18.42 -0.77
N SER A 215 -4.06 -18.40 0.46
CA SER A 215 -5.20 -17.59 0.86
C SER A 215 -4.76 -16.12 1.03
N VAL A 216 -5.06 -15.27 0.05
CA VAL A 216 -4.76 -13.83 0.14
C VAL A 216 -5.82 -13.12 1.01
N THR A 217 -5.50 -12.88 2.28
CA THR A 217 -6.30 -11.97 3.11
C THR A 217 -5.66 -10.58 3.08
N SER A 218 -6.26 -9.65 2.35
CA SER A 218 -5.75 -8.27 2.29
C SER A 218 -6.08 -7.53 3.59
N THR A 219 -5.11 -7.46 4.50
CA THR A 219 -5.12 -6.45 5.56
C THR A 219 -4.43 -5.20 5.01
N ALA A 220 -5.12 -4.43 4.19
CA ALA A 220 -4.57 -3.21 3.60
C ALA A 220 -4.22 -2.18 4.70
N VAL A 221 -2.94 -2.06 5.04
CA VAL A 221 -2.43 -0.95 5.84
C VAL A 221 -2.01 0.15 4.87
N THR A 222 -2.67 1.30 4.95
CA THR A 222 -2.55 2.39 3.95
C THR A 222 -1.32 3.28 4.16
N ASP A 223 -0.48 2.97 5.13
CA ASP A 223 0.63 3.82 5.57
C ASP A 223 1.96 3.46 4.90
N GLU A 224 2.11 2.26 4.32
CA GLU A 224 3.35 1.85 3.65
C GLU A 224 3.37 2.25 2.16
N PRO A 225 4.50 2.80 1.66
CA PRO A 225 4.65 3.11 0.26
C PRO A 225 4.67 1.82 -0.58
N ILE A 226 3.77 1.73 -1.56
CA ILE A 226 3.76 0.64 -2.54
C ILE A 226 5.02 0.76 -3.42
N GLU A 227 5.97 -0.17 -3.27
CA GLU A 227 7.21 -0.30 -4.06
C GLU A 227 7.05 -1.29 -5.22
N PHE A 228 5.87 -1.35 -5.84
CA PHE A 228 5.62 -2.26 -6.96
C PHE A 228 6.09 -1.64 -8.28
N ASP A 229 7.13 -2.23 -8.88
CA ASP A 229 7.65 -1.85 -10.20
C ASP A 229 7.39 -2.94 -11.25
N ILE A 230 6.37 -2.69 -12.08
CA ILE A 230 5.92 -3.56 -13.18
C ILE A 230 6.88 -3.49 -14.38
N ALA A 231 7.69 -2.44 -14.48
CA ALA A 231 8.68 -2.28 -15.53
C ALA A 231 10.02 -2.94 -15.18
N SER A 232 10.13 -3.54 -13.99
CA SER A 232 11.32 -4.28 -13.60
C SER A 232 11.53 -5.48 -14.51
N ARG A 233 12.81 -5.78 -14.80
CA ARG A 233 13.18 -6.93 -15.62
C ARG A 233 12.70 -8.24 -14.99
N ASP A 234 12.83 -8.35 -13.67
CA ASP A 234 12.40 -9.53 -12.91
C ASP A 234 10.90 -9.80 -13.08
N PHE A 235 10.06 -8.76 -13.07
CA PHE A 235 8.62 -8.90 -13.31
C PHE A 235 8.34 -9.36 -14.76
N ILE A 236 9.02 -8.77 -15.74
CA ILE A 236 8.82 -9.13 -17.16
C ILE A 236 9.24 -10.59 -17.41
N ASP A 237 10.37 -11.01 -16.85
CA ASP A 237 10.89 -12.38 -17.00
C ASP A 237 9.93 -13.39 -16.33
N LEU A 238 9.40 -13.06 -15.14
CA LEU A 238 8.39 -13.87 -14.46
C LEU A 238 7.10 -14.01 -15.28
N ILE A 239 6.55 -12.89 -15.79
CA ILE A 239 5.32 -12.92 -16.59
C ILE A 239 5.54 -13.68 -17.91
N SER A 240 6.72 -13.52 -18.54
CA SER A 240 7.06 -14.27 -19.75
C SER A 240 7.14 -15.78 -19.47
N MET A 241 7.72 -16.16 -18.33
CA MET A 241 7.77 -17.55 -17.89
C MET A 241 6.35 -18.10 -17.68
N ILE A 242 5.52 -17.41 -16.90
CA ILE A 242 4.12 -17.81 -16.63
C ILE A 242 3.34 -18.00 -17.94
N LYS A 243 3.50 -17.09 -18.90
CA LYS A 243 2.81 -17.18 -20.20
C LYS A 243 3.25 -18.36 -21.05
N SER A 244 4.43 -18.94 -20.80
CA SER A 244 4.93 -20.10 -21.54
C SER A 244 4.40 -21.45 -21.01
N LEU A 245 3.75 -21.45 -19.85
CA LEU A 245 3.24 -22.66 -19.21
C LEU A 245 1.90 -23.12 -19.80
N ARG A 246 1.59 -24.41 -19.63
CA ARG A 246 0.35 -25.04 -20.10
C ARG A 246 -0.76 -24.92 -19.07
N TYR A 247 -1.90 -24.39 -19.50
CA TYR A 247 -3.10 -24.26 -18.68
C TYR A 247 -4.06 -25.41 -18.94
N TYR A 248 -4.42 -26.14 -17.89
CA TYR A 248 -5.43 -27.19 -17.94
C TYR A 248 -6.78 -26.64 -17.46
N THR A 249 -7.84 -26.92 -18.21
CA THR A 249 -9.21 -26.51 -17.86
C THR A 249 -10.01 -27.72 -17.43
N PHE A 250 -10.94 -27.55 -16.49
CA PHE A 250 -11.80 -28.64 -16.02
C PHE A 250 -12.60 -29.26 -17.17
N THR A 251 -12.40 -30.56 -17.43
CA THR A 251 -13.00 -31.27 -18.58
C THR A 251 -14.34 -31.93 -18.28
N ASN A 252 -14.74 -32.00 -17.01
CA ASN A 252 -16.06 -32.47 -16.62
C ASN A 252 -17.12 -31.37 -16.80
N SER A 253 -17.52 -31.12 -18.05
CA SER A 253 -18.86 -30.57 -18.29
C SER A 253 -19.86 -31.62 -17.83
N ILE A 254 -20.38 -31.49 -16.60
CA ILE A 254 -21.64 -32.12 -16.22
C ILE A 254 -22.61 -31.68 -17.29
N SER A 255 -22.90 -32.58 -18.24
CA SER A 255 -23.96 -32.39 -19.21
C SER A 255 -25.17 -31.95 -18.40
N THR A 256 -25.61 -30.73 -18.64
CA THR A 256 -26.75 -30.11 -17.99
C THR A 256 -27.84 -31.15 -17.80
N LEU A 257 -27.98 -31.66 -16.58
CA LEU A 257 -29.19 -32.33 -16.16
C LEU A 257 -30.24 -31.22 -16.18
N LYS A 258 -30.90 -31.12 -17.34
CA LYS A 258 -32.12 -30.34 -17.50
C LYS A 258 -32.99 -30.70 -16.30
N PRO A 259 -33.32 -29.76 -15.40
CA PRO A 259 -34.26 -30.06 -14.34
C PRO A 259 -35.56 -30.46 -15.03
N GLU A 260 -35.92 -31.74 -14.91
CA GLU A 260 -37.24 -32.19 -15.30
C GLU A 260 -38.22 -31.47 -14.38
N VAL A 261 -38.92 -30.51 -14.97
CA VAL A 261 -40.00 -29.78 -14.32
C VAL A 261 -41.05 -30.83 -13.97
N VAL A 262 -41.06 -31.26 -12.71
CA VAL A 262 -42.16 -32.03 -12.14
C VAL A 262 -43.37 -31.10 -12.13
N VAL A 263 -44.24 -31.27 -13.13
CA VAL A 263 -45.55 -30.62 -13.16
C VAL A 263 -46.38 -31.26 -12.03
N PRO A 264 -46.89 -30.49 -11.05
CA PRO A 264 -47.81 -31.04 -10.07
C PRO A 264 -49.12 -31.42 -10.78
N VAL A 265 -49.55 -32.66 -10.56
CA VAL A 265 -50.89 -33.13 -10.92
C VAL A 265 -51.86 -32.45 -9.95
N GLU A 266 -52.69 -31.54 -10.45
CA GLU A 266 -53.86 -31.07 -9.72
C GLU A 266 -54.87 -32.21 -9.62
N GLU A 267 -55.26 -32.57 -8.39
CA GLU A 267 -56.51 -33.29 -8.08
C GLU A 267 -57.65 -32.31 -7.85
#